data_AF-A0A534Q311-F1
#
_entry.id   AF-A0A534Q311-F1
#
_cell.length_a   1.000
_cell.length_b   1.000
_cell.length_c   1.000
_cell.angle_alpha   90.00
_cell.angle_beta   90.00
_cell.angle_gamma   90.00
#
_symmetry.space_group_name_H-M   'P 1'
#
loop_
_entity.id
_entity.type
_entity.pdbx_description
1 polymer ?
#
loop_
_entity_poly.entity_id
_entity_poly.type
_entity_poly.pdbx_seq_one_letter_code
_entity_poly.pdbx_strand_id
1 'polypeptide(L)'
;MRAMLLALVLAAAGPPARAPAAFIDSNLAVSPAAHANGGGCYGTPLVPGLLDMLTLIDPEWAAVDVGSHSAPFSDPITLHGTVALAKINEGGDLPADHEGDDQNTFITVDAADLGFVGTGNVGPHGEEAGQLEVEWEFPKYPLFAWGGRGDRLTAVGRWIWDCGHPDPDPPGSCSLTMSQPCAIDGDCKPPTCASCDPAGTETCVGVTWNYHSELHPPQAIAVTRTGGYSVVHGAVRFGRRSTRTDVWISPDGGGAGDACLVSHIANPLNLLNTECFPLHKPLADVNAADFAFDIPLPPRPRGAKRRPRVRILDRSLTLPRPRVLATFVAGPPPRVHVVVKMAKADARGRFPSKAGKTILAAWRPDPTPVTHLQVQVIAIEIVNPLKPVTPAIAPLKRCAVSAQDCATAPCPPLEGCLSLGGTVRGWEAFVEVNGDWRRLANLNAVLDPVTVQQDLTYDLGVLAGDTLHLHATGHSLDCREGQLYGLSFKRALALYGFLPGATCLNTESHNIGTFDVDLPGPDYGSGGSSATHVTQSVGGDGGHCSVSTDRRCLVDADCPGQSCVVTGGSYKLHYTITKLR
;
A
#
# COMPACT_ATOMS: atom_id res chain seq x y z
N MET A 1 64.69 -45.76 -14.19
CA MET A 1 64.30 -44.54 -13.46
C MET A 1 63.06 -43.98 -14.14
N ARG A 2 61.91 -43.97 -13.45
CA ARG A 2 60.61 -43.50 -13.98
C ARG A 2 60.56 -41.98 -13.88
N ALA A 3 60.30 -41.29 -14.99
CA ALA A 3 59.99 -39.87 -15.01
C ALA A 3 58.49 -39.67 -14.73
N MET A 4 58.18 -38.90 -13.70
CA MET A 4 56.84 -38.57 -13.22
C MET A 4 56.32 -37.38 -14.04
N LEU A 5 55.26 -37.56 -14.83
CA LEU A 5 54.54 -36.45 -15.46
C LEU A 5 53.61 -35.82 -14.42
N LEU A 6 53.83 -34.55 -14.11
CA LEU A 6 52.96 -33.73 -13.28
C LEU A 6 51.89 -33.08 -14.16
N ALA A 7 50.63 -33.48 -14.00
CA ALA A 7 49.49 -32.84 -14.67
C ALA A 7 49.13 -31.55 -13.91
N LEU A 8 49.21 -30.40 -14.59
CA LEU A 8 48.73 -29.12 -14.07
C LEU A 8 47.22 -29.06 -14.27
N VAL A 9 46.45 -29.13 -13.18
CA VAL A 9 45.01 -28.87 -13.20
C VAL A 9 44.81 -27.34 -13.16
N LEU A 10 44.40 -26.75 -14.28
CA LEU A 10 43.86 -25.38 -14.28
C LEU A 10 42.48 -25.41 -13.61
N ALA A 11 42.40 -24.92 -12.38
CA ALA A 11 41.13 -24.59 -11.75
C ALA A 11 40.54 -23.37 -12.47
N ALA A 12 39.41 -23.57 -13.15
CA ALA A 12 38.62 -22.48 -13.69
C ALA A 12 38.07 -21.66 -12.51
N ALA A 13 38.61 -20.45 -12.30
CA ALA A 13 38.02 -19.47 -11.41
C ALA A 13 36.67 -19.03 -12.00
N GLY A 14 35.57 -19.54 -11.42
CA GLY A 14 34.25 -18.96 -11.64
C GLY A 14 34.22 -17.51 -11.16
N PRO A 15 33.32 -16.67 -11.68
CA PRO A 15 33.15 -15.32 -11.18
C PRO A 15 32.88 -15.38 -9.66
N PRO A 16 33.43 -14.42 -8.88
CA PRO A 16 33.16 -14.39 -7.44
C PRO A 16 31.65 -14.32 -7.24
N ALA A 17 31.10 -15.26 -6.47
CA ALA A 17 29.76 -15.13 -5.96
C ALA A 17 29.71 -13.80 -5.20
N ARG A 18 28.96 -12.82 -5.72
CA ARG A 18 28.65 -11.61 -4.94
C ARG A 18 27.98 -12.11 -3.67
N ALA A 19 28.54 -11.75 -2.52
CA ALA A 19 27.82 -11.90 -1.26
C ALA A 19 26.45 -11.23 -1.44
N PRO A 20 25.35 -11.84 -0.96
CA PRO A 20 24.06 -11.16 -0.97
C PRO A 20 24.24 -9.80 -0.29
N ALA A 21 23.63 -8.75 -0.86
CA ALA A 21 23.59 -7.45 -0.20
C ALA A 21 22.94 -7.67 1.18
N ALA A 22 23.60 -7.20 2.23
CA ALA A 22 23.04 -7.25 3.58
C ALA A 22 21.92 -6.22 3.71
N PHE A 23 20.97 -6.48 4.59
CA PHE A 23 19.92 -5.52 4.97
C PHE A 23 20.53 -4.23 5.52
N ILE A 24 19.86 -3.10 5.30
CA ILE A 24 20.25 -1.82 5.89
C ILE A 24 19.81 -1.76 7.36
N ASP A 25 20.68 -1.24 8.23
CA ASP A 25 20.39 -1.13 9.67
C ASP A 25 19.33 -0.06 9.94
N SER A 26 18.18 -0.47 10.47
CA SER A 26 17.05 0.41 10.82
C SER A 26 17.40 1.46 11.88
N ASN A 27 18.44 1.23 12.71
CA ASN A 27 18.92 2.24 13.65
C ASN A 27 19.49 3.48 12.95
N LEU A 28 19.81 3.40 11.65
CA LEU A 28 20.26 4.55 10.87
C LEU A 28 19.18 5.64 10.75
N ALA A 29 17.90 5.27 10.83
CA ALA A 29 16.77 6.20 10.77
C ALA A 29 16.87 7.32 11.82
N VAL A 30 17.33 7.01 13.03
CA VAL A 30 17.48 7.96 14.15
C VAL A 30 18.93 8.39 14.38
N SER A 31 19.84 8.08 13.46
CA SER A 31 21.24 8.38 13.65
C SER A 31 21.53 9.88 13.63
N PRO A 32 22.53 10.38 14.37
CA PRO A 32 22.94 11.79 14.30
C PRO A 32 23.30 12.23 12.87
N ALA A 33 23.76 11.30 12.03
CA ALA A 33 24.06 11.58 10.62
C ALA A 33 22.78 11.82 9.80
N ALA A 34 21.72 11.04 10.02
CA ALA A 34 20.43 11.25 9.37
C ALA A 34 19.85 12.62 9.75
N HIS A 35 19.84 12.94 11.05
CA HIS A 35 19.36 14.25 11.54
C HIS A 35 20.23 15.43 11.09
N ALA A 36 21.56 15.27 11.06
CA ALA A 36 22.46 16.34 10.62
C ALA A 36 22.28 16.71 9.14
N ASN A 37 21.81 15.78 8.32
CA ASN A 37 21.46 16.02 6.93
C ASN A 37 20.05 16.63 6.74
N GLY A 38 19.37 16.97 7.85
CA GLY A 38 18.00 17.48 7.85
C GLY A 38 16.94 16.40 7.55
N GLY A 39 17.32 15.12 7.64
CA GLY A 39 16.45 13.96 7.43
C GLY A 39 16.31 13.11 8.70
N GLY A 40 15.96 11.83 8.53
CA GLY A 40 15.82 10.83 9.59
C GLY A 40 14.48 10.86 10.33
N CYS A 41 14.21 9.82 11.13
CA CYS A 41 13.02 9.74 11.96
C CYS A 41 13.31 10.24 13.38
N TYR A 42 12.26 10.67 14.09
CA TYR A 42 12.36 10.99 15.51
C TYR A 42 11.89 9.80 16.35
N GLY A 43 12.66 9.47 17.38
CA GLY A 43 12.24 8.48 18.36
C GLY A 43 11.09 9.01 19.22
N THR A 44 10.15 8.14 19.56
CA THR A 44 9.03 8.44 20.46
C THR A 44 9.16 7.73 21.80
N PRO A 45 8.56 8.26 22.88
CA PRO A 45 8.55 7.59 24.17
C PRO A 45 7.75 6.29 24.12
N LEU A 46 8.09 5.34 25.00
CA LEU A 46 7.35 4.06 25.13
C LEU A 46 5.87 4.25 25.50
N VAL A 47 5.55 5.37 26.15
CA VAL A 47 4.17 5.75 26.49
C VAL A 47 3.93 7.14 25.91
N PRO A 48 3.49 7.25 24.64
CA PRO A 48 3.26 8.53 24.00
C PRO A 48 2.06 9.26 24.64
N GLY A 49 2.26 10.54 24.91
CA GLY A 49 1.18 11.49 25.17
C GLY A 49 0.50 11.95 23.88
N LEU A 50 -0.63 12.66 24.02
CA LEU A 50 -1.44 13.10 22.88
C LEU A 50 -0.67 13.92 21.83
N LEU A 51 0.26 14.77 22.27
CA LEU A 51 1.04 15.62 21.36
C LEU A 51 2.30 14.93 20.84
N ASP A 52 2.70 13.78 21.41
CA ASP A 52 3.84 13.02 20.92
C ASP A 52 3.53 12.35 19.57
N MET A 53 2.24 12.17 19.24
CA MET A 53 1.82 11.75 17.90
C MET A 53 2.33 12.70 16.81
N LEU A 54 2.46 14.01 17.08
CA LEU A 54 3.00 14.96 16.11
C LEU A 54 4.44 14.62 15.70
N THR A 55 5.19 13.94 16.57
CA THR A 55 6.55 13.47 16.28
C THR A 55 6.56 12.28 15.32
N LEU A 56 5.49 11.48 15.29
CA LEU A 56 5.30 10.39 14.31
C LEU A 56 4.95 10.93 12.91
N ILE A 57 4.61 12.22 12.82
CA ILE A 57 4.05 12.86 11.62
C ILE A 57 5.03 13.87 11.01
N ASP A 58 6.01 14.34 11.79
CA ASP A 58 6.97 15.36 11.38
C ASP A 58 8.39 14.81 11.33
N PRO A 59 8.85 14.29 10.18
CA PRO A 59 8.03 13.79 9.10
C PRO A 59 7.53 12.38 9.43
N GLU A 60 6.39 12.01 8.86
CA GLU A 60 5.93 10.62 8.83
C GLU A 60 6.84 9.74 7.96
N TRP A 61 7.55 10.34 7.00
CA TRP A 61 8.51 9.63 6.15
C TRP A 61 9.80 10.41 5.95
N ALA A 62 10.93 9.75 6.19
CA ALA A 62 12.24 10.33 5.96
C ALA A 62 12.99 9.55 4.88
N ALA A 63 13.66 10.24 3.95
CA ALA A 63 14.50 9.55 2.98
C ALA A 63 15.61 8.74 3.67
N VAL A 64 15.80 7.49 3.26
CA VAL A 64 16.87 6.63 3.79
C VAL A 64 18.25 7.18 3.42
N ASP A 65 18.39 7.66 2.19
CA ASP A 65 19.58 8.32 1.68
C ASP A 65 19.17 9.56 0.86
N VAL A 66 19.67 10.72 1.26
CA VAL A 66 19.49 11.99 0.54
C VAL A 66 20.63 12.25 -0.45
N GLY A 67 21.71 11.47 -0.42
CA GLY A 67 22.86 11.60 -1.31
C GLY A 67 23.46 13.01 -1.28
N SER A 68 23.51 13.66 -2.46
CA SER A 68 23.98 15.05 -2.59
C SER A 68 22.87 16.10 -2.44
N HIS A 69 21.65 15.67 -2.15
CA HIS A 69 20.48 16.55 -2.03
C HIS A 69 20.31 17.04 -0.59
N SER A 70 19.45 18.05 -0.42
CA SER A 70 18.91 18.41 0.90
C SER A 70 17.58 17.73 1.10
N ALA A 71 17.32 17.20 2.29
CA ALA A 71 15.99 16.71 2.65
C ALA A 71 14.90 17.78 2.35
N PRO A 72 13.71 17.37 1.89
CA PRO A 72 13.22 15.99 1.76
C PRO A 72 13.57 15.31 0.43
N PHE A 73 14.38 15.96 -0.43
CA PHE A 73 14.72 15.45 -1.75
C PHE A 73 15.72 14.29 -1.65
N SER A 74 15.47 13.24 -2.43
CA SER A 74 16.35 12.09 -2.60
C SER A 74 16.24 11.58 -4.03
N ASP A 75 17.28 10.88 -4.50
CA ASP A 75 17.18 10.17 -5.78
C ASP A 75 16.28 8.95 -5.63
N PRO A 76 15.35 8.70 -6.57
CA PRO A 76 14.51 7.52 -6.49
C PRO A 76 15.34 6.25 -6.76
N ILE A 77 14.99 5.16 -6.10
CA ILE A 77 15.57 3.84 -6.36
C ILE A 77 14.72 3.07 -7.36
N THR A 78 15.28 2.01 -7.93
CA THR A 78 14.51 0.99 -8.67
C THR A 78 14.49 -0.30 -7.87
N LEU A 79 13.31 -0.84 -7.67
CA LEU A 79 13.05 -2.04 -6.88
C LEU A 79 12.40 -3.11 -7.75
N HIS A 80 12.83 -4.36 -7.58
CA HIS A 80 12.23 -5.53 -8.21
C HIS A 80 11.82 -6.55 -7.16
N GLY A 81 10.68 -7.20 -7.37
CA GLY A 81 10.23 -8.25 -6.47
C GLY A 81 9.03 -9.01 -6.98
N THR A 82 8.54 -9.91 -6.13
CA THR A 82 7.31 -10.66 -6.33
C THR A 82 6.30 -10.21 -5.28
N VAL A 83 5.10 -9.84 -5.73
CA VAL A 83 4.00 -9.43 -4.85
C VAL A 83 3.58 -10.62 -3.99
N ALA A 84 3.63 -10.43 -2.67
CA ALA A 84 3.15 -11.40 -1.69
C ALA A 84 1.70 -11.10 -1.29
N LEU A 85 1.39 -9.82 -1.11
CA LEU A 85 0.05 -9.32 -0.76
C LEU A 85 -0.13 -7.92 -1.34
N ALA A 86 -1.36 -7.57 -1.69
CA ALA A 86 -1.77 -6.20 -1.95
C ALA A 86 -3.08 -5.97 -1.20
N LYS A 87 -3.08 -5.00 -0.28
CA LYS A 87 -4.25 -4.58 0.51
C LYS A 87 -4.38 -3.05 0.48
N ILE A 88 -5.47 -2.50 1.01
CA ILE A 88 -5.46 -1.10 1.42
C ILE A 88 -4.98 -1.03 2.87
N ASN A 89 -4.58 0.15 3.38
CA ASN A 89 -4.35 0.32 4.80
C ASN A 89 -5.68 0.22 5.56
N GLU A 90 -5.98 -0.96 6.09
CA GLU A 90 -7.24 -1.26 6.78
C GLU A 90 -7.32 -0.58 8.15
N GLY A 91 -6.17 -0.23 8.72
CA GLY A 91 -6.04 0.51 9.97
C GLY A 91 -6.13 2.01 9.78
N GLY A 92 -6.22 2.50 8.53
CA GLY A 92 -6.39 3.89 8.12
C GLY A 92 -5.16 4.78 8.31
N ASP A 93 -4.92 5.66 7.34
CA ASP A 93 -3.83 6.63 7.38
C ASP A 93 -4.22 7.90 8.12
N LEU A 94 -3.21 8.72 8.42
CA LEU A 94 -3.45 9.99 9.05
C LEU A 94 -4.07 10.99 8.04
N PRO A 95 -5.21 11.63 8.36
CA PRO A 95 -5.84 12.53 7.39
C PRO A 95 -5.13 13.86 7.14
N ALA A 96 -4.20 14.23 8.02
CA ALA A 96 -3.56 15.54 8.01
C ALA A 96 -2.41 15.67 6.99
N ASP A 97 -1.95 14.54 6.47
CA ASP A 97 -0.99 14.36 5.39
C ASP A 97 -1.60 13.61 4.20
N HIS A 98 -2.65 12.81 4.35
CA HIS A 98 -3.21 12.05 3.23
C HIS A 98 -4.46 12.67 2.58
N GLU A 99 -4.69 12.38 1.29
CA GLU A 99 -6.00 12.64 0.62
C GLU A 99 -6.94 11.42 0.66
N GLY A 100 -6.44 10.26 1.09
CA GLY A 100 -7.14 9.01 1.36
C GLY A 100 -6.12 7.92 1.68
N ASP A 101 -6.58 6.73 2.03
CA ASP A 101 -5.66 5.68 2.49
C ASP A 101 -4.73 5.17 1.37
N ASP A 102 -3.64 4.58 1.81
CA ASP A 102 -2.69 3.90 0.96
C ASP A 102 -3.21 2.56 0.47
N GLN A 103 -2.74 2.22 -0.73
CA GLN A 103 -2.70 0.85 -1.18
C GLN A 103 -1.30 0.31 -0.93
N ASN A 104 -1.22 -0.67 -0.03
CA ASN A 104 0.02 -1.31 0.37
C ASN A 104 0.26 -2.57 -0.47
N THR A 105 1.30 -2.55 -1.31
CA THR A 105 1.77 -3.74 -2.02
C THR A 105 3.03 -4.28 -1.34
N PHE A 106 2.88 -5.42 -0.66
CA PHE A 106 3.99 -6.12 -0.01
C PHE A 106 4.71 -6.99 -1.02
N ILE A 107 6.03 -6.85 -1.11
CA ILE A 107 6.84 -7.65 -2.03
C ILE A 107 7.97 -8.40 -1.34
N THR A 108 8.17 -9.65 -1.77
CA THR A 108 9.47 -10.31 -1.60
C THR A 108 10.45 -9.71 -2.60
N VAL A 109 11.41 -8.94 -2.09
CA VAL A 109 12.42 -8.23 -2.89
C VAL A 109 13.40 -9.23 -3.55
N ASP A 110 13.80 -8.93 -4.78
CA ASP A 110 14.81 -9.72 -5.49
C ASP A 110 16.17 -9.65 -4.77
N ALA A 111 16.95 -10.74 -4.86
CA ALA A 111 18.25 -10.84 -4.21
C ALA A 111 19.24 -9.68 -4.55
N ALA A 112 19.09 -9.06 -5.72
CA ALA A 112 19.92 -7.95 -6.15
C ALA A 112 19.62 -6.63 -5.42
N ASP A 113 18.41 -6.53 -4.86
CA ASP A 113 17.83 -5.31 -4.29
C ASP A 113 17.66 -5.44 -2.76
N LEU A 114 18.13 -6.52 -2.13
CA LEU A 114 18.03 -6.76 -0.67
C LEU A 114 18.70 -5.68 0.18
N GLY A 115 19.64 -4.91 -0.38
CA GLY A 115 20.24 -3.77 0.30
C GLY A 115 19.29 -2.62 0.55
N PHE A 116 18.10 -2.63 -0.05
CA PHE A 116 17.03 -1.66 0.21
C PHE A 116 16.10 -2.08 1.35
N VAL A 117 16.22 -3.31 1.86
CA VAL A 117 15.38 -3.84 2.94
C VAL A 117 16.03 -3.57 4.28
N GLY A 118 15.28 -2.96 5.20
CA GLY A 118 15.69 -2.66 6.56
C GLY A 118 15.74 -3.89 7.46
N THR A 119 16.57 -3.84 8.51
CA THR A 119 16.57 -4.87 9.55
C THR A 119 15.23 -4.94 10.29
N GLY A 120 14.50 -3.83 10.36
CA GLY A 120 13.14 -3.75 10.89
C GLY A 120 12.16 -4.60 10.11
N ASN A 121 12.20 -4.53 8.77
CA ASN A 121 11.31 -5.33 7.90
C ASN A 121 11.43 -6.85 8.12
N VAL A 122 12.60 -7.34 8.57
CA VAL A 122 12.88 -8.77 8.84
C VAL A 122 12.86 -9.12 10.33
N GLY A 123 12.56 -8.13 11.17
CA GLY A 123 12.47 -8.25 12.62
C GLY A 123 11.27 -9.09 13.07
N PRO A 124 11.09 -9.24 14.39
CA PRO A 124 9.99 -10.04 14.95
C PRO A 124 8.59 -9.40 14.78
N HIS A 125 8.53 -8.15 14.34
CA HIS A 125 7.28 -7.40 14.13
C HIS A 125 6.77 -7.65 12.71
N GLY A 126 5.50 -8.07 12.64
CA GLY A 126 5.01 -9.00 11.62
C GLY A 126 3.91 -8.47 10.72
N GLU A 127 4.00 -7.21 10.28
CA GLU A 127 3.15 -6.74 9.18
C GLU A 127 3.74 -7.18 7.81
N GLU A 128 5.08 -7.28 7.70
CA GLU A 128 5.76 -7.54 6.42
C GLU A 128 6.47 -8.90 6.35
N ALA A 129 6.72 -9.58 7.48
CA ALA A 129 7.37 -10.91 7.49
C ALA A 129 8.64 -11.01 6.60
N GLY A 130 9.46 -9.96 6.58
CA GLY A 130 10.64 -9.84 5.71
C GLY A 130 10.38 -9.28 4.31
N GLN A 131 9.20 -8.73 4.06
CA GLN A 131 8.81 -8.08 2.81
C GLN A 131 9.08 -6.58 2.90
N LEU A 132 9.14 -5.93 1.73
CA LEU A 132 9.21 -4.47 1.64
C LEU A 132 7.87 -3.94 1.15
N GLU A 133 7.39 -2.88 1.78
CA GLU A 133 6.15 -2.22 1.41
C GLU A 133 6.35 -1.24 0.24
N VAL A 134 5.38 -1.24 -0.65
CA VAL A 134 5.26 -0.30 -1.76
C VAL A 134 3.89 0.36 -1.63
N GLU A 135 3.88 1.57 -1.07
CA GLU A 135 2.66 2.27 -0.68
C GLU A 135 2.33 3.40 -1.65
N TRP A 136 1.07 3.48 -2.07
CA TRP A 136 0.58 4.59 -2.85
C TRP A 136 -0.91 4.80 -2.60
N GLU A 137 -1.27 6.01 -2.17
CA GLU A 137 -2.65 6.46 -2.01
C GLU A 137 -3.59 5.92 -3.10
N PHE A 138 -4.58 5.12 -2.71
CA PHE A 138 -5.50 4.51 -3.65
C PHE A 138 -6.30 5.52 -4.50
N PRO A 139 -6.58 6.76 -4.05
CA PRO A 139 -7.16 7.79 -4.92
C PRO A 139 -6.25 8.19 -6.09
N LYS A 140 -4.94 8.01 -5.97
CA LYS A 140 -3.90 8.39 -6.95
C LYS A 140 -3.40 7.22 -7.78
N TYR A 141 -3.61 6.01 -7.30
CA TYR A 141 -3.14 4.78 -7.91
C TYR A 141 -4.28 3.96 -8.54
N PRO A 142 -4.40 3.92 -9.88
CA PRO A 142 -5.54 3.27 -10.53
C PRO A 142 -5.49 1.74 -10.41
N LEU A 143 -6.65 1.15 -10.04
CA LEU A 143 -6.85 -0.29 -9.82
C LEU A 143 -6.29 -1.21 -10.91
N PHE A 144 -6.31 -0.82 -12.18
CA PHE A 144 -5.81 -1.69 -13.27
C PHE A 144 -4.31 -1.98 -13.15
N ALA A 145 -3.56 -1.15 -12.42
CA ALA A 145 -2.12 -1.26 -12.23
C ALA A 145 -1.74 -1.94 -10.91
N TRP A 146 -2.70 -2.24 -10.02
CA TRP A 146 -2.45 -2.91 -8.75
C TRP A 146 -1.91 -4.34 -8.94
N GLY A 147 -1.06 -4.75 -8.01
CA GLY A 147 -0.47 -6.09 -7.93
C GLY A 147 -1.46 -7.14 -7.46
N GLY A 148 -1.41 -8.35 -8.02
CA GLY A 148 -1.99 -9.55 -7.42
C GLY A 148 -0.89 -10.44 -6.85
N ARG A 149 -1.24 -11.36 -5.95
CA ARG A 149 -0.27 -12.30 -5.36
C ARG A 149 0.44 -13.11 -6.44
N GLY A 150 1.77 -13.17 -6.37
CA GLY A 150 2.64 -13.85 -7.32
C GLY A 150 3.01 -13.03 -8.56
N ASP A 151 2.49 -11.81 -8.71
CA ASP A 151 2.89 -10.92 -9.78
C ASP A 151 4.33 -10.45 -9.62
N ARG A 152 5.01 -10.20 -10.75
CA ARG A 152 6.31 -9.55 -10.77
C ARG A 152 6.14 -8.05 -10.78
N LEU A 153 6.85 -7.36 -9.90
CA LEU A 153 6.80 -5.91 -9.78
C LEU A 153 8.18 -5.30 -10.12
N THR A 154 8.15 -4.19 -10.85
CA THR A 154 9.27 -3.26 -10.99
C THR A 154 8.74 -1.87 -10.64
N ALA A 155 9.29 -1.25 -9.61
CA ALA A 155 8.88 0.07 -9.17
C ALA A 155 10.07 1.03 -9.12
N VAL A 156 9.78 2.30 -9.33
CA VAL A 156 10.70 3.42 -9.12
C VAL A 156 10.01 4.41 -8.22
N GLY A 157 10.66 4.85 -7.16
CA GLY A 157 10.06 5.67 -6.11
C GLY A 157 11.05 6.13 -5.08
N ARG A 158 10.56 6.91 -4.11
CA ARG A 158 11.36 7.36 -2.96
C ARG A 158 11.61 6.17 -2.03
N TRP A 159 12.85 6.02 -1.58
CA TRP A 159 13.22 5.04 -0.56
C TRP A 159 13.25 5.75 0.79
N ILE A 160 12.34 5.37 1.67
CA ILE A 160 12.09 6.06 2.93
C ILE A 160 12.18 5.11 4.12
N TRP A 161 12.46 5.68 5.28
CA TRP A 161 12.11 5.12 6.58
C TRP A 161 10.69 5.57 6.88
N ASP A 162 9.82 4.63 7.23
CA ASP A 162 8.51 4.93 7.78
C ASP A 162 8.68 5.36 9.23
N CYS A 163 8.62 6.67 9.46
CA CYS A 163 8.82 7.26 10.76
C CYS A 163 7.57 7.19 11.67
N GLY A 164 6.42 6.83 11.10
CA GLY A 164 5.18 6.59 11.84
C GLY A 164 5.24 5.35 12.73
N HIS A 165 6.10 4.38 12.36
CA HIS A 165 6.21 3.08 13.03
C HIS A 165 7.64 2.82 13.56
N PRO A 166 8.02 3.47 14.68
CA PRO A 166 9.38 3.40 15.20
C PRO A 166 9.76 2.05 15.85
N ASP A 167 8.78 1.33 16.39
CA ASP A 167 8.89 -0.03 16.95
C ASP A 167 10.19 -0.33 17.71
N PRO A 168 10.45 0.34 18.86
CA PRO A 168 11.63 0.09 19.67
C PRO A 168 11.58 -1.29 20.34
N ASP A 169 12.22 -2.31 19.75
CA ASP A 169 12.34 -3.67 20.29
C ASP A 169 13.71 -4.31 19.99
N PRO A 170 14.47 -4.75 21.02
CA PRO A 170 14.20 -4.51 22.44
C PRO A 170 14.27 -3.02 22.78
N PRO A 171 13.45 -2.56 23.75
CA PRO A 171 13.61 -1.24 24.32
C PRO A 171 14.99 -1.12 24.99
N GLY A 172 15.47 0.11 25.09
CA GLY A 172 16.68 0.43 25.83
C GLY A 172 16.46 0.39 27.34
N SER A 173 17.50 0.80 28.08
CA SER A 173 17.44 0.95 29.53
C SER A 173 18.04 2.28 29.96
N CYS A 174 17.49 2.87 31.03
CA CYS A 174 18.03 4.11 31.56
C CYS A 174 19.43 3.89 32.15
N SER A 175 20.37 4.77 31.79
CA SER A 175 21.81 4.62 32.08
C SER A 175 22.18 4.44 33.55
N LEU A 176 21.37 4.94 34.50
CA LEU A 176 21.58 4.74 35.94
C LEU A 176 20.51 3.80 36.52
N THR A 177 19.25 4.04 36.21
CA THR A 177 18.10 3.23 36.63
C THR A 177 17.88 2.10 35.61
N MET A 178 18.85 1.19 35.49
CA MET A 178 18.92 0.16 34.44
C MET A 178 17.71 -0.79 34.35
N SER A 179 16.85 -0.84 35.37
CA SER A 179 15.59 -1.60 35.33
C SER A 179 14.44 -0.88 34.63
N GLN A 180 14.57 0.43 34.38
CA GLN A 180 13.57 1.24 33.69
C GLN A 180 13.77 1.08 32.17
N PRO A 181 12.78 0.53 31.44
CA PRO A 181 12.82 0.53 29.98
C PRO A 181 12.65 1.95 29.45
N CYS A 182 13.29 2.21 28.32
CA CYS A 182 13.21 3.49 27.62
C CYS A 182 13.32 3.31 26.12
N ALA A 183 12.77 4.24 25.37
CA ALA A 183 13.04 4.43 23.94
C ALA A 183 13.83 5.73 23.74
N ILE A 184 13.52 6.76 24.52
CA ILE A 184 14.17 8.07 24.47
C ILE A 184 14.64 8.52 25.85
N ASP A 185 15.53 9.52 25.90
CA ASP A 185 16.01 10.12 27.16
C ASP A 185 14.88 10.66 28.04
N GLY A 186 13.76 11.07 27.43
CA GLY A 186 12.57 11.54 28.16
C GLY A 186 11.94 10.48 29.06
N ASP A 187 12.05 9.20 28.69
CA ASP A 187 11.53 8.08 29.50
C ASP A 187 12.33 7.91 30.80
N CYS A 188 13.57 8.40 30.84
CA CYS A 188 14.48 8.30 31.97
C CYS A 188 14.40 9.48 32.94
N LYS A 189 13.28 10.23 32.94
CA LYS A 189 13.09 11.43 33.76
C LYS A 189 11.71 11.45 34.42
N PRO A 190 11.55 12.07 35.60
CA PRO A 190 10.24 12.33 36.16
C PRO A 190 9.40 13.25 35.24
N PRO A 191 8.07 13.07 35.15
CA PRO A 191 7.25 12.11 35.90
C PRO A 191 7.20 10.69 35.30
N THR A 192 7.69 10.49 34.07
CA THR A 192 7.61 9.19 33.36
C THR A 192 8.30 8.09 34.13
N CYS A 193 9.49 8.38 34.66
CA CYS A 193 10.19 7.51 35.60
C CYS A 193 10.36 8.21 36.96
N ALA A 194 9.48 7.86 37.90
CA ALA A 194 9.50 8.44 39.26
C ALA A 194 10.74 8.06 40.09
N SER A 195 11.39 6.93 39.76
CA SER A 195 12.61 6.45 40.44
C SER A 195 13.90 6.95 39.80
N CYS A 196 13.83 7.56 38.61
CA CYS A 196 14.99 8.05 37.89
C CYS A 196 15.51 9.35 38.49
N ASP A 197 16.76 9.68 38.18
CA ASP A 197 17.44 10.89 38.65
C ASP A 197 16.56 12.16 38.44
N PRO A 198 16.17 12.86 39.54
CA PRO A 198 15.41 14.09 39.44
C PRO A 198 16.14 15.22 38.71
N ALA A 199 17.47 15.17 38.60
CA ALA A 199 18.24 16.14 37.81
C ALA A 199 18.18 15.87 36.30
N GLY A 200 17.58 14.76 35.87
CA GLY A 200 17.34 14.44 34.47
C GLY A 200 18.61 14.17 33.66
N THR A 201 19.67 13.68 34.32
CA THR A 201 20.97 13.37 33.69
C THR A 201 21.04 11.96 33.09
N GLU A 202 20.07 11.10 33.40
CA GLU A 202 19.97 9.77 32.78
C GLU A 202 19.63 9.90 31.30
N THR A 203 20.33 9.11 30.48
CA THR A 203 20.03 8.91 29.06
C THR A 203 19.51 7.49 28.82
N CYS A 204 18.78 7.30 27.73
CA CYS A 204 18.40 5.99 27.25
C CYS A 204 19.56 5.35 26.49
N VAL A 205 19.88 4.09 26.79
CA VAL A 205 20.97 3.35 26.12
C VAL A 205 20.50 1.97 25.67
N GLY A 206 21.03 1.50 24.54
CA GLY A 206 20.80 0.13 24.06
C GLY A 206 19.44 -0.12 23.41
N VAL A 207 18.69 0.92 23.06
CA VAL A 207 17.48 0.79 22.24
C VAL A 207 17.85 0.27 20.84
N THR A 208 17.07 -0.68 20.34
CA THR A 208 17.08 -1.08 18.93
C THR A 208 15.81 -0.54 18.30
N TRP A 209 15.95 0.26 17.25
CA TRP A 209 14.80 0.75 16.49
C TRP A 209 14.54 -0.14 15.28
N ASN A 210 13.27 -0.48 15.05
CA ASN A 210 12.85 -1.35 13.96
C ASN A 210 12.09 -0.60 12.86
N TYR A 211 12.37 0.69 12.66
CA TYR A 211 11.86 1.44 11.50
C TYR A 211 11.93 0.61 10.21
N HIS A 212 10.80 0.54 9.52
CA HIS A 212 10.71 -0.13 8.24
C HIS A 212 11.25 0.76 7.13
N SER A 213 11.96 0.15 6.19
CA SER A 213 12.32 0.82 4.94
C SER A 213 11.33 0.44 3.85
N GLU A 214 10.94 1.41 3.04
CA GLU A 214 9.83 1.23 2.11
C GLU A 214 10.03 2.04 0.83
N LEU A 215 9.19 1.76 -0.18
CA LEU A 215 9.09 2.57 -1.38
C LEU A 215 7.79 3.38 -1.37
N HIS A 216 7.82 4.56 -0.75
CA HIS A 216 6.64 5.40 -0.55
C HIS A 216 6.91 6.90 -0.88
N PRO A 217 6.20 7.50 -1.86
CA PRO A 217 5.42 6.85 -2.90
C PRO A 217 6.30 6.42 -4.08
N PRO A 218 5.87 5.39 -4.83
CA PRO A 218 6.29 5.16 -6.18
C PRO A 218 5.95 6.36 -7.07
N GLN A 219 6.80 6.59 -8.06
CA GLN A 219 6.51 7.47 -9.20
C GLN A 219 6.29 6.69 -10.51
N ALA A 220 6.71 5.43 -10.55
CA ALA A 220 6.44 4.50 -11.64
C ALA A 220 6.35 3.06 -11.14
N ILE A 221 5.37 2.31 -11.63
CA ILE A 221 5.19 0.88 -11.36
C ILE A 221 4.94 0.14 -12.69
N ALA A 222 5.52 -1.05 -12.82
CA ALA A 222 5.16 -2.07 -13.79
C ALA A 222 4.85 -3.40 -13.09
N VAL A 223 3.57 -3.79 -13.07
CA VAL A 223 3.11 -5.07 -12.52
C VAL A 223 2.91 -6.05 -13.65
N THR A 224 3.54 -7.22 -13.56
CA THR A 224 3.64 -8.21 -14.62
C THR A 224 3.15 -9.58 -14.18
N ARG A 225 2.22 -10.15 -14.96
CA ARG A 225 1.58 -11.43 -14.68
C ARG A 225 1.42 -12.30 -15.91
N THR A 226 1.58 -13.61 -15.75
CA THR A 226 1.41 -14.58 -16.83
C THR A 226 0.00 -15.16 -16.79
N GLY A 227 -0.63 -15.32 -17.96
CA GLY A 227 -1.98 -15.86 -18.04
C GLY A 227 -2.47 -16.00 -19.48
N GLY A 228 -3.77 -16.20 -19.64
CA GLY A 228 -4.44 -16.36 -20.92
C GLY A 228 -5.12 -15.08 -21.39
N TYR A 229 -4.37 -14.18 -22.02
CA TYR A 229 -4.87 -12.84 -22.38
C TYR A 229 -4.97 -12.62 -23.89
N SER A 230 -5.90 -11.74 -24.26
CA SER A 230 -5.91 -11.05 -25.54
C SER A 230 -6.38 -9.60 -25.37
N VAL A 231 -6.27 -8.81 -26.45
CA VAL A 231 -6.89 -7.48 -26.51
C VAL A 231 -7.93 -7.49 -27.61
N VAL A 232 -9.19 -7.24 -27.24
CA VAL A 232 -10.34 -7.13 -28.14
C VAL A 232 -11.04 -5.79 -27.84
N HIS A 233 -11.27 -4.99 -28.87
CA HIS A 233 -11.93 -3.67 -28.75
C HIS A 233 -11.37 -2.76 -27.63
N GLY A 234 -10.05 -2.79 -27.42
CA GLY A 234 -9.41 -1.94 -26.40
C GLY A 234 -9.56 -2.44 -24.96
N ALA A 235 -10.04 -3.66 -24.74
CA ALA A 235 -10.10 -4.29 -23.42
C ALA A 235 -9.25 -5.57 -23.38
N VAL A 236 -8.65 -5.86 -22.23
CA VAL A 236 -8.07 -7.17 -21.96
C VAL A 236 -9.20 -8.17 -21.76
N ARG A 237 -9.07 -9.34 -22.40
CA ARG A 237 -10.05 -10.43 -22.39
C ARG A 237 -9.34 -11.77 -22.32
N PHE A 238 -10.10 -12.85 -22.18
CA PHE A 238 -9.61 -14.21 -22.43
C PHE A 238 -8.84 -14.31 -23.75
N GLY A 239 -7.81 -15.16 -23.77
CA GLY A 239 -7.00 -15.38 -24.95
C GLY A 239 -6.02 -16.53 -24.83
N ARG A 240 -4.79 -16.30 -25.31
CA ARG A 240 -3.73 -17.31 -25.35
C ARG A 240 -2.71 -17.02 -24.27
N ARG A 241 -1.85 -18.01 -23.98
CA ARG A 241 -0.72 -17.82 -23.08
C ARG A 241 0.09 -16.58 -23.47
N SER A 242 0.20 -15.66 -22.53
CA SER A 242 0.87 -14.38 -22.71
C SER A 242 1.22 -13.80 -21.34
N THR A 243 2.11 -12.81 -21.35
CA THR A 243 2.40 -11.99 -20.18
C THR A 243 1.69 -10.65 -20.35
N ARG A 244 0.91 -10.24 -19.34
CA ARG A 244 0.29 -8.92 -19.20
C ARG A 244 1.17 -8.10 -18.25
N THR A 245 1.52 -6.90 -18.66
CA THR A 245 2.18 -5.91 -17.79
C THR A 245 1.35 -4.62 -17.77
N ASP A 246 0.89 -4.22 -16.61
CA ASP A 246 0.24 -2.93 -16.39
C ASP A 246 1.23 -1.93 -15.82
N VAL A 247 1.21 -0.72 -16.36
CA VAL A 247 2.16 0.33 -16.05
C VAL A 247 1.41 1.57 -15.64
N TRP A 248 1.81 2.16 -14.52
CA TRP A 248 1.39 3.48 -14.07
C TRP A 248 2.60 4.35 -13.77
N ILE A 249 2.60 5.59 -14.25
CA ILE A 249 3.63 6.60 -13.98
C ILE A 249 2.90 7.89 -13.67
N SER A 250 3.17 8.48 -12.51
CA SER A 250 2.54 9.72 -12.06
C SER A 250 3.45 10.43 -11.05
N PRO A 251 3.56 11.77 -11.10
CA PRO A 251 4.24 12.54 -10.07
C PRO A 251 3.36 12.75 -8.84
N ASP A 252 2.05 12.53 -8.97
CA ASP A 252 1.07 12.66 -7.88
C ASP A 252 1.11 11.41 -7.01
N GLY A 253 1.86 11.51 -5.92
CA GLY A 253 2.04 10.48 -4.90
C GLY A 253 1.08 10.59 -3.72
N GLY A 254 0.13 11.54 -3.72
CA GLY A 254 -0.60 11.88 -2.51
C GLY A 254 0.27 12.62 -1.50
N GLY A 255 -0.04 12.45 -0.22
CA GLY A 255 0.58 13.08 0.93
C GLY A 255 2.09 12.92 0.98
N ALA A 256 2.54 11.66 1.03
CA ALA A 256 3.95 11.27 1.03
C ALA A 256 4.71 11.71 -0.23
N GLY A 257 3.99 12.13 -1.28
CA GLY A 257 4.56 12.68 -2.52
C GLY A 257 4.75 14.19 -2.52
N ASP A 258 4.18 14.94 -1.58
CA ASP A 258 4.18 16.40 -1.57
C ASP A 258 5.25 16.98 -0.66
N ALA A 259 6.09 17.86 -1.21
CA ALA A 259 7.19 18.50 -0.50
C ALA A 259 6.74 19.29 0.74
N CYS A 260 5.50 19.77 0.80
CA CYS A 260 4.98 20.50 1.96
C CYS A 260 4.85 19.60 3.19
N LEU A 261 4.42 18.35 3.02
CA LEU A 261 4.14 17.41 4.11
C LEU A 261 5.41 16.74 4.59
N VAL A 262 6.24 16.26 3.66
CA VAL A 262 7.43 15.48 4.03
C VAL A 262 8.64 16.32 4.43
N SER A 263 8.51 17.65 4.41
CA SER A 263 9.57 18.55 4.89
C SER A 263 9.54 18.63 6.41
N HIS A 264 10.63 18.22 7.05
CA HIS A 264 10.82 18.37 8.48
C HIS A 264 10.54 19.80 8.96
N ILE A 265 9.78 19.89 10.03
CA ILE A 265 9.55 21.12 10.77
C ILE A 265 10.39 21.06 12.05
N ALA A 266 11.02 22.18 12.39
CA ALA A 266 11.94 22.22 13.53
C ALA A 266 11.25 21.97 14.90
N ASN A 267 9.93 22.02 14.94
CA ASN A 267 9.13 21.76 16.13
C ASN A 267 7.80 21.15 15.67
N PRO A 268 7.49 19.89 16.03
CA PRO A 268 6.26 19.22 15.63
C PRO A 268 4.98 19.98 15.99
N LEU A 269 4.98 20.81 17.04
CA LEU A 269 3.83 21.67 17.39
C LEU A 269 3.47 22.68 16.29
N ASN A 270 4.40 22.99 15.39
CA ASN A 270 4.15 23.87 14.26
C ASN A 270 3.26 23.21 13.19
N LEU A 271 3.13 21.88 13.15
CA LEU A 271 2.17 21.17 12.28
C LEU A 271 0.74 21.70 12.47
N LEU A 272 0.37 22.09 13.69
CA LEU A 272 -0.93 22.67 14.01
C LEU A 272 -1.21 24.00 13.29
N ASN A 273 -0.19 24.60 12.67
CA ASN A 273 -0.28 25.84 11.91
C ASN A 273 0.06 25.69 10.41
N THR A 274 0.40 24.48 9.97
CA THR A 274 0.79 24.18 8.58
C THR A 274 -0.45 23.92 7.71
N GLU A 275 -0.41 24.37 6.46
CA GLU A 275 -1.50 24.20 5.47
C GLU A 275 -0.90 23.72 4.15
N CYS A 276 -0.95 22.40 3.92
CA CYS A 276 -0.44 21.80 2.70
C CYS A 276 -1.51 21.53 1.64
N PHE A 277 -2.79 21.47 2.03
CA PHE A 277 -3.88 21.16 1.10
C PHE A 277 -4.41 22.40 0.36
N PRO A 278 -4.81 22.26 -0.92
CA PRO A 278 -4.66 21.06 -1.75
C PRO A 278 -3.19 20.81 -2.10
N LEU A 279 -2.81 19.53 -2.21
CA LEU A 279 -1.44 19.13 -2.55
C LEU A 279 -1.07 19.61 -3.96
N HIS A 280 0.13 20.15 -4.12
CA HIS A 280 0.54 20.83 -5.36
C HIS A 280 2.05 20.93 -5.59
N LYS A 281 2.88 20.32 -4.73
CA LYS A 281 4.34 20.32 -4.80
C LYS A 281 4.89 18.89 -4.86
N PRO A 282 4.54 18.10 -5.90
CA PRO A 282 5.06 16.75 -6.03
C PRO A 282 6.60 16.75 -6.08
N LEU A 283 7.22 15.85 -5.31
CA LEU A 283 8.67 15.64 -5.32
C LEU A 283 9.16 14.84 -6.53
N ALA A 284 8.31 13.96 -7.05
CA ALA A 284 8.66 13.06 -8.14
C ALA A 284 8.85 13.81 -9.47
N ASP A 285 10.05 13.74 -10.05
CA ASP A 285 10.30 14.16 -11.43
C ASP A 285 10.16 12.98 -12.40
N VAL A 286 8.93 12.76 -12.86
CA VAL A 286 8.63 11.71 -13.86
C VAL A 286 9.20 12.02 -15.26
N ASN A 287 9.83 13.18 -15.47
CA ASN A 287 10.44 13.56 -16.73
C ASN A 287 11.97 13.59 -16.68
N ALA A 288 12.58 13.32 -15.51
CA ALA A 288 14.03 13.19 -15.36
C ALA A 288 14.61 12.03 -16.18
N ALA A 289 13.86 10.92 -16.28
CA ALA A 289 14.30 9.72 -16.99
C ALA A 289 13.13 8.99 -17.67
N ASP A 290 13.46 8.11 -18.62
CA ASP A 290 12.49 7.16 -19.16
C ASP A 290 12.34 5.97 -18.20
N PHE A 291 11.12 5.43 -18.07
CA PHE A 291 10.90 4.23 -17.26
C PHE A 291 11.17 2.98 -18.08
N ALA A 292 12.15 2.17 -17.65
CA ALA A 292 12.56 0.94 -18.32
C ALA A 292 12.40 -0.28 -17.42
N PHE A 293 11.90 -1.37 -17.98
CA PHE A 293 11.68 -2.63 -17.26
C PHE A 293 11.68 -3.80 -18.24
N ASP A 294 11.77 -5.01 -17.71
CA ASP A 294 11.77 -6.24 -18.49
C ASP A 294 10.48 -7.05 -18.26
N ILE A 295 9.82 -7.43 -19.36
CA ILE A 295 8.67 -8.33 -19.33
C ILE A 295 9.18 -9.77 -19.56
N PRO A 296 9.13 -10.66 -18.56
CA PRO A 296 9.42 -12.08 -18.78
C PRO A 296 8.44 -12.66 -19.79
N LEU A 297 8.95 -13.40 -20.77
CA LEU A 297 8.10 -14.13 -21.71
C LEU A 297 7.77 -15.51 -21.16
N PRO A 298 6.59 -16.06 -21.48
CA PRO A 298 6.33 -17.47 -21.19
C PRO A 298 7.34 -18.36 -21.92
N PRO A 299 7.53 -19.62 -21.49
CA PRO A 299 8.36 -20.59 -22.19
C PRO A 299 8.06 -20.61 -23.69
N ARG A 300 9.12 -20.56 -24.51
CA ARG A 300 8.96 -20.54 -25.97
C ARG A 300 8.32 -21.84 -26.47
N PRO A 301 7.19 -21.79 -27.20
CA PRO A 301 6.58 -22.99 -27.75
C PRO A 301 7.53 -23.74 -28.68
N ARG A 302 7.48 -25.08 -28.61
CA ARG A 302 8.32 -25.94 -29.46
C ARG A 302 8.09 -25.61 -30.94
N GLY A 303 9.17 -25.34 -31.67
CA GLY A 303 9.11 -25.01 -33.10
C GLY A 303 8.70 -23.57 -33.43
N ALA A 304 8.43 -22.71 -32.44
CA ALA A 304 8.13 -21.30 -32.69
C ALA A 304 9.36 -20.57 -33.27
N LYS A 305 9.34 -20.25 -34.57
CA LYS A 305 10.45 -19.53 -35.24
C LYS A 305 10.34 -18.01 -35.18
N ARG A 306 9.14 -17.48 -34.94
CA ARG A 306 8.86 -16.04 -34.94
C ARG A 306 9.26 -15.39 -33.62
N ARG A 307 9.59 -14.10 -33.67
CA ARG A 307 9.75 -13.24 -32.50
C ARG A 307 8.41 -13.10 -31.75
N PRO A 308 8.43 -12.83 -30.43
CA PRO A 308 7.20 -12.56 -29.69
C PRO A 308 6.49 -11.33 -30.27
N ARG A 309 5.16 -11.33 -30.20
CA ARG A 309 4.34 -10.18 -30.53
C ARG A 309 4.09 -9.38 -29.27
N VAL A 310 4.29 -8.07 -29.35
CA VAL A 310 3.92 -7.11 -28.31
C VAL A 310 2.69 -6.33 -28.79
N ARG A 311 1.69 -6.19 -27.93
CA ARG A 311 0.53 -5.29 -28.14
C ARG A 311 0.46 -4.34 -26.96
N ILE A 312 0.18 -3.08 -27.24
CA ILE A 312 0.16 -2.01 -26.24
C ILE A 312 -1.21 -1.37 -26.31
N LEU A 313 -1.87 -1.30 -25.17
CA LEU A 313 -3.10 -0.57 -24.94
C LEU A 313 -2.75 0.67 -24.11
N ASP A 314 -3.07 1.84 -24.63
CA ASP A 314 -2.86 3.08 -23.90
C ASP A 314 -4.01 3.31 -22.91
N ARG A 315 -3.67 3.47 -21.64
CA ARG A 315 -4.59 3.78 -20.54
C ARG A 315 -4.44 5.23 -20.05
N SER A 316 -3.58 6.03 -20.69
CA SER A 316 -3.31 7.41 -20.26
C SER A 316 -4.51 8.31 -20.55
N LEU A 317 -4.97 9.00 -19.50
CA LEU A 317 -6.09 9.94 -19.57
C LEU A 317 -5.66 11.37 -19.96
N THR A 318 -4.36 11.62 -20.08
CA THR A 318 -3.79 12.92 -20.45
C THR A 318 -3.00 12.89 -21.75
N LEU A 319 -2.77 14.08 -22.30
CA LEU A 319 -1.88 14.33 -23.43
C LEU A 319 -0.69 15.20 -22.95
N PRO A 320 0.51 15.04 -23.51
CA PRO A 320 0.87 14.09 -24.56
C PRO A 320 1.00 12.65 -24.04
N ARG A 321 0.66 11.67 -24.91
CA ARG A 321 0.80 10.24 -24.58
C ARG A 321 2.23 9.79 -24.81
N PRO A 322 2.91 9.21 -23.80
CA PRO A 322 4.29 8.78 -23.95
C PRO A 322 4.38 7.58 -24.89
N ARG A 323 5.41 7.59 -25.75
CA ARG A 323 5.70 6.48 -26.66
C ARG A 323 6.29 5.31 -25.87
N VAL A 324 5.92 4.09 -26.23
CA VAL A 324 6.53 2.88 -25.69
C VAL A 324 7.42 2.23 -26.75
N LEU A 325 8.66 1.91 -26.38
CA LEU A 325 9.56 1.08 -27.16
C LEU A 325 9.60 -0.32 -26.54
N ALA A 326 9.53 -1.36 -27.37
CA ALA A 326 9.59 -2.75 -26.92
C ALA A 326 10.55 -3.53 -27.80
N THR A 327 11.58 -4.12 -27.18
CA THR A 327 12.66 -4.83 -27.86
C THR A 327 12.75 -6.25 -27.33
N PHE A 328 12.72 -7.23 -28.22
CA PHE A 328 12.93 -8.63 -27.84
C PHE A 328 14.41 -8.86 -27.51
N VAL A 329 14.66 -9.40 -26.31
CA VAL A 329 15.99 -9.80 -25.84
C VAL A 329 16.02 -11.33 -25.77
N ALA A 330 16.89 -11.93 -26.60
CA ALA A 330 17.11 -13.38 -26.57
C ALA A 330 18.00 -13.74 -25.37
N GLY A 331 17.70 -14.88 -24.74
CA GLY A 331 18.47 -15.41 -23.61
C GLY A 331 17.66 -16.45 -22.84
N PRO A 332 18.27 -17.14 -21.86
CA PRO A 332 17.57 -17.94 -20.87
C PRO A 332 17.44 -17.17 -19.52
N PRO A 333 16.26 -16.69 -19.11
CA PRO A 333 14.98 -16.71 -19.83
C PRO A 333 14.86 -15.57 -20.87
N PRO A 334 14.05 -15.76 -21.93
CA PRO A 334 13.82 -14.73 -22.93
C PRO A 334 12.88 -13.65 -22.39
N ARG A 335 13.08 -12.40 -22.81
CA ARG A 335 12.29 -11.26 -22.31
C ARG A 335 12.02 -10.21 -23.37
N VAL A 336 11.11 -9.29 -23.06
CA VAL A 336 10.91 -8.05 -23.82
C VAL A 336 11.37 -6.90 -22.94
N HIS A 337 12.40 -6.19 -23.37
CA HIS A 337 12.82 -4.95 -22.74
C HIS A 337 11.91 -3.82 -23.19
N VAL A 338 11.31 -3.11 -22.25
CA VAL A 338 10.34 -2.04 -22.50
C VAL A 338 10.90 -0.73 -21.97
N VAL A 339 10.69 0.35 -22.73
CA VAL A 339 11.00 1.73 -22.32
C VAL A 339 9.79 2.62 -22.59
N VAL A 340 9.21 3.21 -21.54
CA VAL A 340 8.17 4.23 -21.63
C VAL A 340 8.84 5.61 -21.67
N LYS A 341 8.68 6.31 -22.79
CA LYS A 341 9.37 7.57 -23.07
C LYS A 341 8.71 8.74 -22.36
N MET A 342 9.28 9.15 -21.23
CA MET A 342 8.81 10.27 -20.41
C MET A 342 9.75 11.49 -20.53
N ALA A 343 11.05 11.27 -20.69
CA ALA A 343 12.06 12.33 -20.70
C ALA A 343 12.17 13.11 -22.02
N LYS A 344 11.16 12.99 -22.90
CA LYS A 344 11.16 13.66 -24.20
C LYS A 344 9.85 14.40 -24.44
N ALA A 345 9.97 15.70 -24.68
CA ALA A 345 8.86 16.53 -25.09
C ALA A 345 8.27 16.15 -26.46
N ASP A 346 6.97 16.42 -26.63
CA ASP A 346 6.28 16.34 -27.91
C ASP A 346 6.74 17.45 -28.88
N ALA A 347 6.21 17.45 -30.11
CA ALA A 347 6.55 18.44 -31.12
C ALA A 347 6.18 19.90 -30.73
N ARG A 348 5.40 20.09 -29.65
CA ARG A 348 5.02 21.40 -29.10
C ARG A 348 5.81 21.75 -27.83
N GLY A 349 6.84 20.99 -27.47
CA GLY A 349 7.66 21.23 -26.29
C GLY A 349 7.00 20.80 -24.97
N ARG A 350 5.93 20.00 -25.00
CA ARG A 350 5.24 19.53 -23.79
C ARG A 350 5.71 18.13 -23.40
N PHE A 351 6.01 17.92 -22.13
CA PHE A 351 6.35 16.60 -21.61
C PHE A 351 5.10 15.82 -21.18
N PRO A 352 5.12 14.47 -21.21
CA PRO A 352 4.06 13.66 -20.62
C PRO A 352 4.02 13.84 -19.11
N SER A 353 2.87 14.24 -18.55
CA SER A 353 2.72 14.42 -17.09
C SER A 353 2.37 13.14 -16.34
N LYS A 354 1.81 12.13 -17.02
CA LYS A 354 1.50 10.80 -16.47
C LYS A 354 1.32 9.79 -17.59
N ALA A 355 1.41 8.51 -17.25
CA ALA A 355 1.30 7.41 -18.20
C ALA A 355 0.53 6.23 -17.62
N GLY A 356 -0.45 5.72 -18.36
CA GLY A 356 -1.04 4.40 -18.12
C GLY A 356 -0.83 3.51 -19.34
N LYS A 357 -0.37 2.26 -19.17
CA LYS A 357 -0.24 1.29 -20.27
C LYS A 357 -0.62 -0.11 -19.80
N THR A 358 -1.26 -0.87 -20.68
CA THR A 358 -1.33 -2.34 -20.56
C THR A 358 -0.59 -2.94 -21.75
N ILE A 359 0.41 -3.77 -21.49
CA ILE A 359 1.29 -4.37 -22.49
C ILE A 359 1.10 -5.88 -22.46
N LEU A 360 0.75 -6.48 -23.60
CA LEU A 360 0.70 -7.93 -23.76
C LEU A 360 1.88 -8.42 -24.61
N ALA A 361 2.67 -9.33 -24.07
CA ALA A 361 3.78 -9.99 -24.77
C ALA A 361 3.51 -11.49 -24.89
N ALA A 362 3.57 -12.04 -26.12
CA ALA A 362 3.21 -13.44 -26.37
C ALA A 362 3.96 -14.07 -27.55
N TRP A 363 4.23 -15.37 -27.49
CA TRP A 363 4.69 -16.13 -28.65
C TRP A 363 3.57 -16.37 -29.66
N ARG A 364 3.91 -16.49 -30.95
CA ARG A 364 2.94 -16.80 -32.00
C ARG A 364 3.48 -17.77 -33.05
N PRO A 365 2.77 -18.87 -33.35
CA PRO A 365 1.60 -19.40 -32.63
C PRO A 365 2.01 -19.99 -31.26
N ASP A 366 1.10 -19.94 -30.28
CA ASP A 366 1.22 -20.64 -29.01
C ASP A 366 0.01 -21.58 -28.84
N PRO A 367 0.21 -22.90 -28.83
CA PRO A 367 -0.84 -23.89 -28.68
C PRO A 367 -1.12 -24.27 -27.21
N THR A 368 -0.44 -23.68 -26.21
CA THR A 368 -0.69 -24.02 -24.81
C THR A 368 -2.17 -23.82 -24.46
N PRO A 369 -2.85 -24.85 -23.90
CA PRO A 369 -4.24 -24.76 -23.50
C PRO A 369 -4.46 -23.68 -22.43
N VAL A 370 -5.56 -22.96 -22.56
CA VAL A 370 -6.04 -21.97 -21.60
C VAL A 370 -7.50 -22.30 -21.30
N THR A 371 -7.87 -22.36 -20.02
CA THR A 371 -9.25 -22.52 -19.59
C THR A 371 -9.92 -21.16 -19.56
N HIS A 372 -11.05 -21.02 -20.26
CA HIS A 372 -11.85 -19.81 -20.25
C HIS A 372 -12.78 -19.82 -19.04
N LEU A 373 -12.57 -18.89 -18.12
CA LEU A 373 -13.42 -18.70 -16.94
C LEU A 373 -14.09 -17.33 -16.98
N GLN A 374 -15.29 -17.28 -16.45
CA GLN A 374 -15.98 -16.06 -16.06
C GLN A 374 -16.23 -16.13 -14.55
N VAL A 375 -15.88 -15.07 -13.83
CA VAL A 375 -16.24 -14.90 -12.41
C VAL A 375 -17.16 -13.70 -12.32
N GLN A 376 -18.36 -13.91 -11.78
CA GLN A 376 -19.33 -12.84 -11.53
C GLN A 376 -19.48 -12.65 -10.03
N VAL A 377 -19.14 -11.48 -9.51
CA VAL A 377 -19.47 -11.08 -8.13
C VAL A 377 -20.86 -10.46 -8.16
N ILE A 378 -21.80 -11.09 -7.46
CA ILE A 378 -23.24 -10.83 -7.54
C ILE A 378 -23.71 -10.00 -6.35
N ALA A 379 -23.11 -10.19 -5.18
CA ALA A 379 -23.42 -9.40 -3.99
C ALA A 379 -22.30 -9.46 -2.96
N ILE A 380 -22.31 -8.48 -2.08
CA ILE A 380 -21.65 -8.52 -0.78
C ILE A 380 -22.72 -8.45 0.30
N GLU A 381 -22.71 -9.40 1.23
CA GLU A 381 -23.58 -9.42 2.42
C GLU A 381 -22.76 -8.93 3.60
N ILE A 382 -23.09 -7.75 4.12
CA ILE A 382 -22.46 -7.16 5.29
C ILE A 382 -23.14 -7.76 6.52
N VAL A 383 -22.40 -8.63 7.19
CA VAL A 383 -22.83 -9.38 8.38
C VAL A 383 -22.51 -8.62 9.66
N ASN A 384 -21.55 -7.71 9.68
CA ASN A 384 -21.37 -6.73 10.74
C ASN A 384 -20.93 -5.42 10.06
N PRO A 385 -21.69 -4.31 10.17
CA PRO A 385 -21.33 -3.06 9.51
C PRO A 385 -20.19 -2.31 10.20
N LEU A 386 -19.69 -2.81 11.34
CA LEU A 386 -18.57 -2.23 12.10
C LEU A 386 -18.78 -0.75 12.35
N LYS A 387 -19.94 -0.41 12.90
CA LYS A 387 -20.30 0.95 13.32
C LYS A 387 -20.48 0.97 14.84
N PRO A 388 -19.82 1.89 15.56
CA PRO A 388 -19.99 2.00 17.01
C PRO A 388 -21.44 2.38 17.33
N VAL A 389 -21.98 1.82 18.42
CA VAL A 389 -23.35 2.13 18.88
C VAL A 389 -23.44 3.58 19.35
N THR A 390 -22.38 4.05 20.01
CA THR A 390 -22.24 5.44 20.46
C THR A 390 -21.05 6.06 19.75
N PRO A 391 -21.25 6.97 18.79
CA PRO A 391 -20.17 7.70 18.15
C PRO A 391 -19.31 8.43 19.18
N ALA A 392 -18.00 8.46 18.96
CA ALA A 392 -17.05 9.14 19.85
C ALA A 392 -17.35 10.64 20.00
N ILE A 393 -17.96 11.26 18.98
CA ILE A 393 -18.27 12.68 18.94
C ILE A 393 -19.70 12.88 18.46
N ALA A 394 -20.41 13.83 19.07
CA ALA A 394 -21.70 14.29 18.56
C ALA A 394 -21.57 14.90 17.15
N PRO A 395 -22.59 14.77 16.28
CA PRO A 395 -22.49 15.29 14.91
C PRO A 395 -22.35 16.82 14.90
N LEU A 396 -21.31 17.29 14.22
CA LEU A 396 -21.02 18.69 13.93
C LEU A 396 -21.10 18.93 12.42
N LYS A 397 -21.51 20.13 12.02
CA LYS A 397 -21.56 20.53 10.61
C LYS A 397 -20.97 21.90 10.40
N ARG A 398 -20.03 22.02 9.46
CA ARG A 398 -19.28 23.26 9.22
C ARG A 398 -19.14 23.54 7.73
N CYS A 399 -19.32 24.80 7.34
CA CYS A 399 -19.03 25.22 5.99
C CYS A 399 -17.53 25.14 5.70
N ALA A 400 -17.20 24.55 4.56
CA ALA A 400 -15.85 24.13 4.20
C ALA A 400 -14.82 25.27 4.18
N VAL A 401 -15.24 26.55 4.07
CA VAL A 401 -14.34 27.71 4.07
C VAL A 401 -14.61 28.63 5.26
N SER A 402 -15.85 29.09 5.41
CA SER A 402 -16.26 30.06 6.44
C SER A 402 -16.35 29.50 7.86
N ALA A 403 -16.34 28.16 8.03
CA ALA A 403 -16.56 27.47 9.30
C ALA A 403 -17.91 27.79 9.99
N GLN A 404 -18.84 28.44 9.28
CA GLN A 404 -20.20 28.65 9.75
C GLN A 404 -20.87 27.31 10.05
N ASP A 405 -21.69 27.26 11.11
CA ASP A 405 -22.53 26.10 11.38
C ASP A 405 -23.59 25.91 10.29
N CYS A 406 -23.42 24.87 9.48
CA CYS A 406 -24.34 24.56 8.39
C CYS A 406 -25.48 23.60 8.74
N ALA A 407 -25.58 23.18 10.01
CA ALA A 407 -26.82 22.60 10.52
C ALA A 407 -27.89 23.68 10.76
N THR A 408 -27.49 24.93 11.00
CA THR A 408 -28.42 26.03 11.34
C THR A 408 -28.69 26.98 10.18
N ALA A 409 -27.71 27.22 9.30
CA ALA A 409 -27.87 28.07 8.12
C ALA A 409 -27.07 27.53 6.92
N PRO A 410 -27.60 27.58 5.69
CA PRO A 410 -26.89 27.04 4.53
C PRO A 410 -25.55 27.75 4.32
N CYS A 411 -24.59 27.03 3.75
CA CYS A 411 -23.29 27.59 3.44
C CYS A 411 -23.38 28.66 2.34
N PRO A 412 -22.42 29.61 2.33
CA PRO A 412 -22.26 30.53 1.22
C PRO A 412 -22.15 29.77 -0.12
N PRO A 413 -22.51 30.41 -1.26
CA PRO A 413 -22.35 29.79 -2.57
C PRO A 413 -20.92 29.28 -2.79
N LEU A 414 -20.80 28.08 -3.38
CA LEU A 414 -19.53 27.38 -3.64
C LEU A 414 -18.86 26.74 -2.42
N GLU A 415 -19.45 26.85 -1.22
CA GLU A 415 -18.98 26.11 -0.04
C GLU A 415 -19.80 24.84 0.20
N GLY A 416 -19.11 23.73 0.44
CA GLY A 416 -19.73 22.49 0.92
C GLY A 416 -20.00 22.54 2.43
N CYS A 417 -21.00 21.81 2.89
CA CYS A 417 -21.25 21.57 4.31
C CYS A 417 -20.57 20.25 4.72
N LEU A 418 -19.45 20.34 5.42
CA LEU A 418 -18.70 19.21 5.93
C LEU A 418 -19.31 18.74 7.26
N SER A 419 -19.13 17.46 7.60
CA SER A 419 -19.61 16.89 8.86
C SER A 419 -18.44 16.32 9.65
N LEU A 420 -18.51 16.36 10.98
CA LEU A 420 -17.59 15.67 11.90
C LEU A 420 -18.39 14.92 12.97
N GLY A 421 -17.99 13.70 13.32
CA GLY A 421 -18.67 12.86 14.30
C GLY A 421 -20.05 12.37 13.84
N GLY A 422 -20.82 11.90 14.82
CA GLY A 422 -22.06 11.17 14.60
C GLY A 422 -21.83 9.79 13.99
N THR A 423 -22.91 9.09 13.65
CA THR A 423 -22.79 7.79 13.00
C THR A 423 -22.27 7.96 11.57
N VAL A 424 -21.03 7.55 11.33
CA VAL A 424 -20.42 7.58 10.01
C VAL A 424 -20.93 6.42 9.17
N ARG A 425 -21.34 6.72 7.94
CA ARG A 425 -21.85 5.72 7.00
C ARG A 425 -20.72 5.30 6.08
N GLY A 426 -20.80 4.06 5.65
CA GLY A 426 -20.11 3.64 4.45
C GLY A 426 -18.94 2.70 4.69
N TRP A 427 -18.67 1.93 3.66
CA TRP A 427 -17.60 0.96 3.52
C TRP A 427 -16.91 1.20 2.19
N GLU A 428 -15.64 0.83 2.12
CA GLU A 428 -14.92 0.67 0.86
C GLU A 428 -14.35 -0.73 0.81
N ALA A 429 -14.57 -1.43 -0.31
CA ALA A 429 -14.08 -2.78 -0.50
C ALA A 429 -13.66 -2.98 -1.95
N PHE A 430 -12.58 -3.72 -2.12
CA PHE A 430 -11.95 -3.99 -3.40
C PHE A 430 -11.78 -5.50 -3.55
N VAL A 431 -12.12 -6.01 -4.72
CA VAL A 431 -12.03 -7.44 -5.05
C VAL A 431 -11.04 -7.63 -6.19
N GLU A 432 -10.20 -8.64 -6.04
CA GLU A 432 -9.20 -9.10 -6.97
C GLU A 432 -9.59 -10.47 -7.51
N VAL A 433 -9.34 -10.69 -8.81
CA VAL A 433 -9.40 -12.02 -9.44
C VAL A 433 -8.18 -12.18 -10.35
N ASN A 434 -7.20 -13.00 -9.95
CA ASN A 434 -5.91 -13.19 -10.64
C ASN A 434 -5.26 -11.86 -11.08
N GLY A 435 -5.19 -10.91 -10.15
CA GLY A 435 -4.60 -9.58 -10.26
C GLY A 435 -5.50 -8.52 -10.93
N ASP A 436 -6.70 -8.87 -11.39
CA ASP A 436 -7.65 -7.87 -11.91
C ASP A 436 -8.47 -7.29 -10.75
N TRP A 437 -8.13 -6.07 -10.32
CA TRP A 437 -8.77 -5.38 -9.20
C TRP A 437 -9.97 -4.55 -9.63
N ARG A 438 -11.05 -4.58 -8.84
CA ARG A 438 -12.21 -3.69 -8.97
C ARG A 438 -12.78 -3.31 -7.61
N ARG A 439 -13.27 -2.07 -7.52
CA ARG A 439 -14.00 -1.57 -6.36
C ARG A 439 -15.45 -2.06 -6.37
N LEU A 440 -15.97 -2.49 -5.21
CA LEU A 440 -17.38 -2.78 -5.02
C LEU A 440 -18.20 -1.48 -4.95
N ALA A 441 -19.39 -1.49 -5.57
CA ALA A 441 -20.22 -0.29 -5.69
C ALA A 441 -21.27 -0.19 -4.56
N ASN A 442 -21.78 1.02 -4.35
CA ASN A 442 -22.94 1.33 -3.48
C ASN A 442 -22.77 0.96 -2.00
N LEU A 443 -21.53 0.97 -1.51
CA LEU A 443 -21.19 0.69 -0.11
C LEU A 443 -21.18 1.94 0.78
N ASN A 444 -21.31 3.13 0.21
CA ASN A 444 -21.24 4.42 0.91
C ASN A 444 -22.41 4.69 1.90
N ALA A 445 -23.48 3.89 1.86
CA ALA A 445 -24.65 4.06 2.72
C ALA A 445 -24.76 3.04 3.86
N VAL A 446 -23.77 2.15 3.99
CA VAL A 446 -23.80 1.05 4.96
C VAL A 446 -23.78 1.60 6.39
N LEU A 447 -24.74 1.13 7.19
CA LEU A 447 -24.93 1.44 8.60
C LEU A 447 -25.42 0.22 9.39
N ASP A 448 -26.25 -0.57 8.74
CA ASP A 448 -26.84 -1.79 9.26
C ASP A 448 -26.41 -2.99 8.41
N PRO A 449 -26.54 -4.23 8.91
CA PRO A 449 -26.46 -5.42 8.07
C PRO A 449 -27.30 -5.30 6.80
N VAL A 450 -26.68 -5.56 5.66
CA VAL A 450 -27.33 -5.40 4.36
C VAL A 450 -26.66 -6.27 3.31
N THR A 451 -27.44 -6.80 2.37
CA THR A 451 -26.90 -7.38 1.14
C THR A 451 -26.93 -6.34 0.04
N VAL A 452 -25.76 -5.93 -0.44
CA VAL A 452 -25.60 -4.97 -1.54
C VAL A 452 -25.32 -5.73 -2.82
N GLN A 453 -26.21 -5.58 -3.81
CA GLN A 453 -26.05 -6.20 -5.12
C GLN A 453 -24.87 -5.59 -5.89
N GLN A 454 -24.15 -6.46 -6.59
CA GLN A 454 -22.99 -6.15 -7.43
C GLN A 454 -23.21 -6.70 -8.84
N ASP A 455 -22.62 -6.05 -9.82
CA ASP A 455 -22.60 -6.53 -11.22
C ASP A 455 -21.18 -6.44 -11.78
N LEU A 456 -20.26 -7.17 -11.14
CA LEU A 456 -18.87 -7.22 -11.55
C LEU A 456 -18.56 -8.55 -12.21
N THR A 457 -18.23 -8.50 -13.50
CA THR A 457 -17.83 -9.67 -14.28
C THR A 457 -16.38 -9.62 -14.70
N TYR A 458 -15.63 -10.65 -14.34
CA TYR A 458 -14.26 -10.91 -14.77
C TYR A 458 -14.27 -11.95 -15.89
N ASP A 459 -13.47 -11.71 -16.92
CA ASP A 459 -13.33 -12.57 -18.10
C ASP A 459 -11.86 -12.93 -18.27
N LEU A 460 -11.49 -14.15 -17.88
CA LEU A 460 -10.09 -14.53 -17.70
C LEU A 460 -9.74 -15.88 -18.32
N GLY A 461 -8.47 -15.99 -18.71
CA GLY A 461 -7.87 -17.24 -19.15
C GLY A 461 -6.87 -17.75 -18.13
N VAL A 462 -7.15 -18.92 -17.56
CA VAL A 462 -6.26 -19.58 -16.59
C VAL A 462 -5.49 -20.69 -17.29
N LEU A 463 -4.17 -20.75 -17.12
CA LEU A 463 -3.36 -21.79 -17.77
C LEU A 463 -3.60 -23.15 -17.09
N ALA A 464 -3.42 -24.22 -17.85
CA ALA A 464 -3.54 -25.57 -17.28
C ALA A 464 -2.50 -25.79 -16.17
N GLY A 465 -2.98 -26.14 -14.97
CA GLY A 465 -2.14 -26.37 -13.78
C GLY A 465 -1.98 -25.16 -12.86
N ASP A 466 -2.48 -23.99 -13.27
CA ASP A 466 -2.52 -22.81 -12.40
C ASP A 466 -3.76 -22.86 -11.47
N THR A 467 -3.88 -21.84 -10.63
CA THR A 467 -4.97 -21.65 -9.67
C THR A 467 -5.80 -20.42 -10.05
N LEU A 468 -7.12 -20.50 -9.88
CA LEU A 468 -7.99 -19.33 -9.82
C LEU A 468 -7.93 -18.79 -8.40
N HIS A 469 -7.45 -17.56 -8.25
CA HIS A 469 -7.27 -16.86 -6.99
C HIS A 469 -8.21 -15.67 -6.93
N LEU A 470 -8.90 -15.52 -5.80
CA LEU A 470 -9.73 -14.36 -5.51
C LEU A 470 -9.34 -13.82 -4.14
N HIS A 471 -9.12 -12.51 -4.06
CA HIS A 471 -8.84 -11.81 -2.82
C HIS A 471 -9.75 -10.59 -2.66
N ALA A 472 -10.02 -10.17 -1.43
CA ALA A 472 -10.65 -8.88 -1.16
C ALA A 472 -10.12 -8.25 0.12
N THR A 473 -10.01 -6.93 0.07
CA THR A 473 -9.60 -6.05 1.17
C THR A 473 -10.55 -4.86 1.23
N GLY A 474 -10.59 -4.17 2.35
CA GLY A 474 -11.43 -3.01 2.54
C GLY A 474 -11.47 -2.57 4.00
N HIS A 475 -12.32 -1.60 4.27
CA HIS A 475 -12.52 -1.05 5.60
C HIS A 475 -13.92 -0.48 5.78
N SER A 476 -14.33 -0.41 7.04
CA SER A 476 -15.52 0.34 7.45
C SER A 476 -15.10 1.74 7.87
N LEU A 477 -15.67 2.76 7.21
CA LEU A 477 -15.31 4.16 7.48
C LEU A 477 -15.75 4.59 8.89
N ASP A 478 -14.85 5.16 9.69
CA ASP A 478 -15.21 5.87 10.92
C ASP A 478 -14.96 7.39 10.75
N CYS A 479 -14.93 8.13 11.86
CA CYS A 479 -14.80 9.58 11.88
C CYS A 479 -13.56 10.05 11.12
N ARG A 480 -12.41 9.39 11.34
CA ARG A 480 -11.14 9.74 10.72
C ARG A 480 -11.22 9.70 9.19
N GLU A 481 -11.54 8.55 8.61
CA GLU A 481 -11.51 8.32 7.15
C GLU A 481 -12.70 8.97 6.45
N GLY A 482 -13.87 8.94 7.09
CA GLY A 482 -15.10 9.44 6.49
C GLY A 482 -15.18 10.96 6.40
N GLN A 483 -14.37 11.69 7.19
CA GLN A 483 -14.66 13.11 7.46
C GLN A 483 -13.44 14.04 7.59
N LEU A 484 -12.21 13.52 7.71
CA LEU A 484 -11.02 14.36 7.91
C LEU A 484 -10.04 14.40 6.73
N TYR A 485 -10.06 13.43 5.80
CA TYR A 485 -9.11 13.40 4.68
C TYR A 485 -9.11 14.67 3.83
N GLY A 486 -7.92 15.05 3.34
CA GLY A 486 -7.73 16.25 2.51
C GLY A 486 -7.79 17.57 3.29
N LEU A 487 -7.66 17.54 4.62
CA LEU A 487 -7.63 18.72 5.49
C LEU A 487 -6.34 18.72 6.32
N SER A 488 -5.65 19.86 6.37
CA SER A 488 -4.53 20.02 7.29
C SER A 488 -5.00 20.03 8.75
N PHE A 489 -4.10 19.80 9.71
CA PHE A 489 -4.39 20.01 11.13
C PHE A 489 -4.95 21.40 11.41
N LYS A 490 -4.33 22.45 10.87
CA LYS A 490 -4.80 23.82 11.07
C LYS A 490 -6.23 23.99 10.55
N ARG A 491 -6.56 23.41 9.40
CA ARG A 491 -7.90 23.49 8.81
C ARG A 491 -8.92 22.73 9.64
N ALA A 492 -8.60 21.51 10.06
CA ALA A 492 -9.46 20.70 10.92
C ALA A 492 -9.72 21.40 12.27
N LEU A 493 -8.68 21.98 12.89
CA LEU A 493 -8.79 22.78 14.11
C LEU A 493 -9.67 24.02 13.93
N ALA A 494 -9.52 24.73 12.82
CA ALA A 494 -10.34 25.92 12.52
C ALA A 494 -11.83 25.57 12.32
N LEU A 495 -12.12 24.40 11.74
CA LEU A 495 -13.50 23.95 11.51
C LEU A 495 -14.14 23.41 12.80
N TYR A 496 -13.42 22.57 13.53
CA TYR A 496 -14.03 21.71 14.56
C TYR A 496 -13.50 21.94 15.98
N GLY A 497 -12.40 22.67 16.13
CA GLY A 497 -11.69 22.84 17.39
C GLY A 497 -10.84 21.63 17.76
N PHE A 498 -10.01 21.80 18.79
CA PHE A 498 -9.01 20.79 19.19
C PHE A 498 -9.64 19.49 19.70
N LEU A 499 -10.55 19.55 20.68
CA LEU A 499 -11.08 18.34 21.30
C LEU A 499 -11.88 17.47 20.31
N PRO A 500 -12.85 18.00 19.53
CA PRO A 500 -13.55 17.17 18.55
C PRO A 500 -12.62 16.65 17.46
N GLY A 501 -11.69 17.47 16.95
CA GLY A 501 -10.72 17.01 15.97
C GLY A 501 -9.85 15.86 16.48
N ALA A 502 -9.24 16.02 17.66
CA ALA A 502 -8.37 15.01 18.26
C ALA A 502 -9.11 13.71 18.60
N THR A 503 -10.34 13.79 19.12
CA THR A 503 -11.15 12.58 19.38
C THR A 503 -11.50 11.84 18.09
N CYS A 504 -11.68 12.56 16.97
CA CYS A 504 -12.01 11.98 15.68
C CYS A 504 -10.78 11.33 15.05
N LEU A 505 -9.63 11.97 15.15
CA LEU A 505 -8.35 11.41 14.71
C LEU A 505 -7.98 10.13 15.47
N ASN A 506 -8.42 10.01 16.73
CA ASN A 506 -8.19 8.83 17.55
C ASN A 506 -9.26 7.73 17.33
N THR A 507 -10.19 7.89 16.39
CA THR A 507 -11.02 6.76 15.95
C THR A 507 -10.24 5.96 14.92
N GLU A 508 -10.25 4.65 15.06
CA GLU A 508 -9.58 3.75 14.13
C GLU A 508 -10.58 3.29 13.05
N SER A 509 -10.08 3.13 11.83
CA SER A 509 -10.76 2.40 10.77
C SER A 509 -10.88 0.94 11.20
N HIS A 510 -11.97 0.27 10.81
CA HIS A 510 -12.19 -1.11 11.24
C HIS A 510 -11.93 -2.10 10.12
N ASN A 511 -11.08 -3.07 10.44
CA ASN A 511 -10.70 -4.16 9.56
C ASN A 511 -11.93 -5.04 9.28
N ILE A 512 -12.30 -5.20 8.01
CA ILE A 512 -13.48 -5.98 7.60
C ILE A 512 -13.20 -7.49 7.51
N GLY A 513 -11.98 -7.92 7.77
CA GLY A 513 -11.52 -9.28 7.69
C GLY A 513 -11.10 -9.66 6.27
N THR A 514 -10.26 -10.69 6.21
CA THR A 514 -9.63 -11.15 4.98
C THR A 514 -10.56 -12.08 4.21
N PHE A 515 -10.66 -11.86 2.90
CA PHE A 515 -11.18 -12.84 1.95
C PHE A 515 -10.03 -13.27 1.04
N ASP A 516 -9.66 -14.55 1.07
CA ASP A 516 -8.61 -15.11 0.23
C ASP A 516 -8.98 -16.55 -0.13
N VAL A 517 -9.16 -16.83 -1.43
CA VAL A 517 -9.67 -18.10 -1.93
C VAL A 517 -8.83 -18.60 -3.10
N ASP A 518 -8.32 -19.82 -2.96
CA ASP A 518 -7.62 -20.55 -4.02
C ASP A 518 -8.44 -21.72 -4.53
N LEU A 519 -8.67 -21.76 -5.85
CA LEU A 519 -9.45 -22.78 -6.53
C LEU A 519 -8.58 -23.44 -7.61
N PRO A 520 -7.95 -24.60 -7.32
CA PRO A 520 -7.04 -25.25 -8.25
C PRO A 520 -7.76 -25.81 -9.47
N GLY A 521 -7.03 -25.90 -10.58
CA GLY A 521 -7.50 -26.57 -11.79
C GLY A 521 -7.68 -28.09 -11.62
N PRO A 522 -8.39 -28.75 -12.55
CA PRO A 522 -8.97 -28.19 -13.78
C PRO A 522 -10.42 -27.67 -13.62
N ASP A 523 -11.01 -27.80 -12.43
CA ASP A 523 -12.39 -27.38 -12.16
C ASP A 523 -12.50 -25.91 -11.77
N TYR A 524 -11.51 -25.39 -11.04
CA TYR A 524 -11.49 -23.99 -10.56
C TYR A 524 -12.75 -23.59 -9.78
N GLY A 525 -13.42 -24.55 -9.13
CA GLY A 525 -14.65 -24.33 -8.38
C GLY A 525 -15.89 -24.09 -9.26
N SER A 526 -15.85 -24.43 -10.55
CA SER A 526 -17.00 -24.29 -11.46
C SER A 526 -17.99 -25.47 -11.41
N GLY A 527 -17.66 -26.57 -10.71
CA GLY A 527 -18.52 -27.76 -10.69
C GLY A 527 -18.72 -28.39 -12.07
N GLY A 528 -17.71 -28.27 -12.94
CA GLY A 528 -17.69 -28.75 -14.32
C GLY A 528 -18.33 -27.82 -15.36
N SER A 529 -19.11 -26.81 -14.92
CA SER A 529 -19.73 -25.84 -15.84
C SER A 529 -19.99 -24.49 -15.19
N SER A 530 -20.85 -24.41 -14.19
CA SER A 530 -21.11 -23.20 -13.42
C SER A 530 -21.49 -23.55 -12.00
N ALA A 531 -20.94 -22.84 -11.02
CA ALA A 531 -21.29 -22.98 -9.61
C ALA A 531 -21.30 -21.62 -8.91
N THR A 532 -22.24 -21.46 -7.98
CA THR A 532 -22.38 -20.27 -7.13
C THR A 532 -21.85 -20.57 -5.74
N HIS A 533 -21.16 -19.59 -5.16
CA HIS A 533 -20.48 -19.67 -3.88
C HIS A 533 -20.90 -18.50 -3.00
N VAL A 534 -20.93 -18.76 -1.70
CA VAL A 534 -21.05 -17.74 -0.66
C VAL A 534 -19.95 -18.02 0.34
N THR A 535 -18.98 -17.11 0.42
CA THR A 535 -17.79 -17.30 1.25
C THR A 535 -17.70 -16.14 2.23
N GLN A 536 -17.59 -16.47 3.52
CA GLN A 536 -17.45 -15.49 4.59
C GLN A 536 -15.98 -15.05 4.72
N SER A 537 -15.75 -13.78 5.02
CA SER A 537 -14.41 -13.30 5.40
C SER A 537 -13.96 -13.96 6.72
N VAL A 538 -12.66 -13.96 6.96
CA VAL A 538 -12.04 -14.53 8.16
C VAL A 538 -11.31 -13.43 8.92
N GLY A 539 -11.36 -13.47 10.25
CA GLY A 539 -10.79 -12.42 11.08
C GLY A 539 -11.48 -11.07 10.87
N GLY A 540 -10.75 -9.99 11.09
CA GLY A 540 -11.31 -8.64 11.13
C GLY A 540 -12.03 -8.34 12.44
N ASP A 541 -12.46 -7.09 12.53
CA ASP A 541 -13.10 -6.56 13.71
C ASP A 541 -14.56 -6.99 13.82
N GLY A 542 -15.10 -6.75 15.00
CA GLY A 542 -16.51 -6.92 15.29
C GLY A 542 -16.93 -8.35 15.66
N GLY A 543 -18.03 -8.40 16.38
CA GLY A 543 -18.60 -9.64 16.88
C GLY A 543 -19.93 -9.41 17.58
N HIS A 544 -20.13 -10.13 18.68
CA HIS A 544 -21.39 -10.13 19.42
C HIS A 544 -21.17 -10.00 20.92
N CYS A 545 -22.14 -9.44 21.64
CA CYS A 545 -22.05 -9.38 23.10
C CYS A 545 -22.14 -10.77 23.72
N SER A 546 -21.34 -11.02 24.77
CA SER A 546 -21.12 -12.35 25.33
C SER A 546 -22.37 -13.08 25.85
N VAL A 547 -23.43 -12.36 26.22
CA VAL A 547 -24.71 -12.92 26.69
C VAL A 547 -25.83 -12.66 25.69
N SER A 548 -25.92 -11.45 25.13
CA SER A 548 -26.87 -11.10 24.06
C SER A 548 -26.23 -11.28 22.70
N THR A 549 -26.15 -12.52 22.23
CA THR A 549 -25.46 -12.90 20.99
C THR A 549 -26.12 -12.37 19.71
N ASP A 550 -27.35 -11.86 19.80
CA ASP A 550 -28.04 -11.13 18.74
C ASP A 550 -27.57 -9.67 18.61
N ARG A 551 -27.04 -9.10 19.70
CA ARG A 551 -26.46 -7.76 19.72
C ARG A 551 -25.03 -7.80 19.22
N ARG A 552 -24.78 -7.06 18.14
CA ARG A 552 -23.46 -6.89 17.57
C ARG A 552 -22.68 -5.84 18.34
N CYS A 553 -21.37 -5.98 18.29
CA CYS A 553 -20.45 -5.06 18.91
C CYS A 553 -19.19 -4.93 18.07
N LEU A 554 -18.49 -3.83 18.31
CA LEU A 554 -17.14 -3.57 17.86
C LEU A 554 -16.22 -3.51 19.09
N VAL A 555 -16.67 -2.83 20.15
CA VAL A 555 -15.97 -2.69 21.42
C VAL A 555 -16.86 -3.10 22.59
N ASP A 556 -16.26 -3.32 23.77
CA ASP A 556 -16.99 -3.63 25.01
C ASP A 556 -18.04 -2.56 25.37
N ALA A 557 -17.77 -1.30 25.03
CA ALA A 557 -18.72 -0.21 25.26
C ALA A 557 -20.05 -0.39 24.49
N ASP A 558 -20.05 -1.16 23.40
CA ASP A 558 -21.28 -1.51 22.67
C ASP A 558 -22.12 -2.57 23.41
N CYS A 559 -21.59 -3.18 24.47
CA CYS A 559 -22.17 -4.27 25.25
C CYS A 559 -22.40 -3.91 26.72
N PRO A 560 -23.43 -3.11 27.08
CA PRO A 560 -23.67 -2.71 28.46
C PRO A 560 -23.77 -3.90 29.43
N GLY A 561 -22.84 -3.97 30.38
CA GLY A 561 -22.78 -5.03 31.39
C GLY A 561 -22.25 -6.38 30.88
N GLN A 562 -21.66 -6.42 29.68
CA GLN A 562 -21.10 -7.60 29.02
C GLN A 562 -19.79 -7.22 28.32
N SER A 563 -19.12 -8.19 27.70
CA SER A 563 -17.97 -7.95 26.84
C SER A 563 -18.33 -8.23 25.39
N CYS A 564 -17.64 -7.57 24.47
CA CYS A 564 -17.68 -7.89 23.05
C CYS A 564 -16.83 -9.13 22.78
N VAL A 565 -17.45 -10.15 22.19
CA VAL A 565 -16.75 -11.35 21.73
C VAL A 565 -16.54 -11.19 20.23
N VAL A 566 -15.33 -10.80 19.84
CA VAL A 566 -14.93 -10.66 18.44
C VAL A 566 -14.98 -12.03 17.79
N THR A 567 -15.80 -12.16 16.74
CA THR A 567 -15.91 -13.38 15.94
C THR A 567 -15.25 -13.23 14.58
N GLY A 568 -15.00 -11.99 14.15
CA GLY A 568 -14.61 -11.67 12.79
C GLY A 568 -15.67 -12.04 11.77
N GLY A 569 -15.27 -12.03 10.49
CA GLY A 569 -16.12 -12.41 9.36
C GLY A 569 -17.25 -11.43 9.11
N SER A 570 -16.90 -10.15 9.05
CA SER A 570 -17.85 -9.03 8.95
C SER A 570 -18.65 -9.00 7.65
N TYR A 571 -18.26 -9.76 6.61
CA TYR A 571 -19.02 -9.88 5.37
C TYR A 571 -18.94 -11.25 4.72
N LYS A 572 -19.81 -11.49 3.74
CA LYS A 572 -19.74 -12.63 2.81
C LYS A 572 -19.76 -12.13 1.37
N LEU A 573 -18.93 -12.70 0.52
CA LEU A 573 -18.96 -12.46 -0.91
C LEU A 573 -19.76 -13.53 -1.63
N HIS A 574 -20.71 -13.11 -2.45
CA HIS A 574 -21.55 -13.98 -3.28
C HIS A 574 -21.04 -13.91 -4.72
N TYR A 575 -20.59 -15.03 -5.28
CA TYR A 575 -20.01 -15.07 -6.63
C TYR A 575 -20.34 -16.35 -7.38
N THR A 576 -20.38 -16.26 -8.70
CA THR A 576 -20.54 -17.42 -9.60
C THR A 576 -19.30 -17.58 -10.46
N ILE A 577 -18.84 -18.82 -10.56
CA ILE A 577 -17.73 -19.19 -11.44
C ILE A 577 -18.30 -20.05 -12.56
N THR A 578 -18.10 -19.62 -13.80
CA THR A 578 -18.55 -20.32 -15.01
C THR A 578 -17.35 -20.66 -15.88
N LYS A 579 -17.21 -21.93 -16.22
CA LYS A 579 -16.27 -22.44 -17.21
C LYS A 579 -16.92 -22.40 -18.60
N LEU A 580 -16.42 -21.49 -19.43
CA LEU A 580 -16.91 -21.26 -20.78
C LEU A 580 -16.23 -22.23 -21.76
N ARG A 581 -16.95 -22.60 -22.82
CA ARG A 581 -16.51 -23.59 -23.82
C ARG A 581 -15.82 -22.96 -25.01
#